data_AF-A0AAE0G5Z6-F1
#
_entry.id   AF-A0AAE0G5Z6-F1
#
_cell.length_a   1.000
_cell.length_b   1.000
_cell.length_c   1.000
_cell.angle_alpha   90.00
_cell.angle_beta   90.00
_cell.angle_gamma   90.00
#
_symmetry.space_group_name_H-M   'P 1'
#
loop_
_entity.id
_entity.type
_entity.pdbx_description
1 polymer ?
#
loop_
_entity_poly.entity_id
_entity_poly.type
_entity_poly.pdbx_seq_one_letter_code
_entity_poly.pdbx_strand_id
1 'polypeptide(L)'
;DNAFDVVTNAVSVDYLNKPMEVMREVNRVLKPGGLAIMSFSNRCFPTKVIQIWNQTNDAQHVFIVASYFKYAGNFGEITTLDISPNPGRSDPMYIVCARKSTA
;
A
#
# COMPACT_ATOMS: atom_id res chain seq x y z
N ASP A 1 -7.95 19.37 -1.46
CA ASP A 1 -7.91 18.36 -2.53
C ASP A 1 -6.75 18.69 -3.47
N ASN A 2 -6.25 17.71 -4.23
CA ASN A 2 -5.26 17.91 -5.30
C ASN A 2 -4.02 18.76 -4.91
N ALA A 3 -3.51 18.58 -3.70
CA ALA A 3 -2.42 19.39 -3.15
C ALA A 3 -1.04 18.73 -3.31
N PHE A 4 -0.98 17.39 -3.31
CA PHE A 4 0.27 16.65 -3.28
C PHE A 4 0.56 15.91 -4.58
N ASP A 5 1.82 15.92 -5.00
CA ASP A 5 2.30 15.12 -6.13
C ASP A 5 2.54 13.66 -5.75
N VAL A 6 2.92 13.41 -4.49
CA VAL A 6 3.24 12.09 -3.95
C VAL A 6 2.69 11.92 -2.54
N VAL A 7 2.16 10.75 -2.24
CA VAL A 7 1.82 10.29 -0.88
C VAL A 7 2.55 8.97 -0.61
N THR A 8 3.15 8.84 0.57
CA THR A 8 3.84 7.62 0.98
C THR A 8 3.26 7.08 2.28
N ASN A 9 3.26 5.76 2.41
CA ASN A 9 3.08 5.05 3.67
C ASN A 9 4.24 4.06 3.78
N ALA A 10 5.10 4.26 4.76
CA ALA A 10 6.23 3.39 5.00
C ALA A 10 5.96 2.55 6.25
N VAL A 11 6.00 1.23 6.07
CA VAL A 11 5.89 0.19 7.12
C VAL A 11 4.69 0.38 8.05
N SER A 12 3.56 0.84 7.52
CA SER A 12 2.37 1.12 8.32
C SER A 12 1.04 0.67 7.72
N VAL A 13 1.02 0.15 6.49
CA VAL A 13 -0.22 -0.21 5.78
C VAL A 13 -0.93 -1.42 6.42
N ASP A 14 -0.16 -2.25 7.12
CA ASP A 14 -0.53 -3.44 7.88
C ASP A 14 -1.40 -3.14 9.12
N TYR A 15 -1.45 -1.89 9.56
CA TYR A 15 -2.25 -1.46 10.72
C TYR A 15 -3.57 -0.76 10.33
N LEU A 16 -3.86 -0.58 9.04
CA LEU A 16 -5.05 0.16 8.61
C LEU A 16 -6.33 -0.66 8.85
N ASN A 17 -7.12 -0.29 9.86
CA ASN A 17 -8.43 -0.90 10.13
C ASN A 17 -9.57 -0.39 9.23
N LYS A 18 -9.36 0.74 8.54
CA LYS A 18 -10.29 1.37 7.59
C LYS A 18 -9.58 1.72 6.28
N PRO A 19 -8.98 0.74 5.58
CA PRO A 19 -8.09 1.02 4.46
C PRO A 19 -8.82 1.76 3.33
N MET A 20 -10.10 1.46 3.08
CA MET A 20 -10.87 2.12 2.02
C MET A 20 -11.08 3.61 2.26
N GLU A 21 -11.34 4.01 3.51
CA GLU A 21 -11.50 5.42 3.87
C GLU A 21 -10.18 6.17 3.70
N VAL A 22 -9.08 5.58 4.19
CA VAL A 22 -7.73 6.16 4.06
C VAL A 22 -7.32 6.28 2.60
N MET A 23 -7.52 5.26 1.78
CA MET A 23 -7.14 5.30 0.36
C MET A 23 -7.95 6.31 -0.45
N ARG A 24 -9.22 6.56 -0.08
CA ARG A 24 -10.01 7.65 -0.69
C ARG A 24 -9.47 9.02 -0.30
N GLU A 25 -9.03 9.21 0.93
CA GLU A 25 -8.36 10.44 1.35
C GLU A 25 -7.01 10.64 0.64
N VAL A 26 -6.22 9.58 0.49
CA VAL A 26 -5.00 9.59 -0.33
C VAL A 26 -5.32 10.05 -1.74
N ASN A 27 -6.36 9.48 -2.36
CA ASN A 27 -6.80 9.89 -3.70
C ASN A 27 -7.26 11.36 -3.73
N ARG A 28 -8.03 11.81 -2.74
CA ARG A 28 -8.55 13.18 -2.64
C ARG A 28 -7.43 14.22 -2.60
N VAL A 29 -6.37 13.95 -1.84
CA VAL A 29 -5.27 14.91 -1.65
C VAL A 29 -4.23 14.85 -2.77
N LEU A 30 -4.11 13.74 -3.50
CA LEU A 30 -3.25 13.64 -4.68
C LEU A 30 -3.77 14.50 -5.85
N LYS A 31 -2.86 15.19 -6.53
CA LYS A 31 -3.14 15.81 -7.85
C LYS A 31 -3.48 14.72 -8.89
N PRO A 32 -4.23 15.03 -9.96
CA PRO A 32 -4.37 14.13 -11.10
C PRO A 32 -3.01 13.64 -11.58
N GLY A 33 -2.84 12.32 -11.74
CA GLY A 33 -1.56 11.69 -12.08
C GLY A 33 -0.56 11.56 -10.92
N GLY A 34 -0.88 12.08 -9.72
CA GLY A 34 -0.05 11.97 -8.52
C GLY A 34 0.13 10.52 -8.05
N LEU A 35 1.24 10.23 -7.38
CA LEU A 35 1.69 8.88 -7.05
C LEU A 35 1.43 8.54 -5.57
N ALA A 36 0.81 7.39 -5.30
CA ALA A 36 0.71 6.82 -3.97
C ALA A 36 1.61 5.58 -3.86
N ILE A 37 2.40 5.50 -2.79
CA ILE A 37 3.36 4.42 -2.54
C ILE A 37 3.10 3.83 -1.16
N MET A 38 2.85 2.52 -1.11
CA MET A 38 2.74 1.74 0.13
C MET A 38 3.93 0.79 0.19
N SER A 39 4.88 1.04 1.10
CA SER A 39 6.01 0.14 1.34
C SER A 39 5.85 -0.59 2.67
N PHE A 40 6.15 -1.88 2.70
CA PHE A 40 5.99 -2.71 3.90
C PHE A 40 6.91 -3.93 3.87
N SER A 41 7.09 -4.51 5.05
CA SER A 41 7.82 -5.76 5.29
C SER A 41 6.90 -6.73 6.01
N ASN A 42 7.39 -7.93 6.31
CA ASN A 42 6.73 -8.86 7.23
C ASN A 42 7.06 -8.58 8.72
N ARG A 43 7.99 -7.64 8.98
CA ARG A 43 8.27 -7.13 10.32
C ARG A 43 7.16 -6.19 10.77
N CYS A 44 6.36 -6.66 11.71
CA CYS A 44 5.26 -5.90 12.28
C CYS A 44 5.12 -6.18 13.78
N PHE A 45 4.23 -5.44 14.45
CA PHE A 45 3.77 -5.77 15.80
C PHE A 45 2.56 -6.72 15.71
N PRO A 46 2.69 -8.03 15.99
CA PRO A 46 1.64 -9.01 15.69
C PRO A 46 0.32 -8.73 16.44
N THR A 47 0.39 -8.06 17.59
CA THR A 47 -0.77 -7.67 18.40
C THR A 47 -1.46 -6.39 17.91
N LYS A 48 -0.94 -5.73 16.88
CA LYS A 48 -1.42 -4.43 16.39
C LYS A 48 -1.90 -4.48 14.93
N VAL A 49 -1.32 -5.36 14.12
CA VAL A 49 -1.74 -5.52 12.72
C VAL A 49 -3.18 -6.01 12.62
N ILE A 50 -3.82 -5.71 11.49
CA ILE A 50 -5.15 -6.25 11.18
C ILE A 50 -5.11 -7.78 11.12
N GLN A 51 -6.18 -8.43 11.57
CA GLN A 51 -6.22 -9.89 11.73
C GLN A 51 -5.85 -10.64 10.44
N ILE A 52 -6.31 -10.18 9.28
CA ILE A 52 -6.00 -10.81 7.99
C ILE A 52 -4.49 -10.82 7.69
N TRP A 53 -3.74 -9.83 8.16
CA TRP A 53 -2.28 -9.76 7.95
C TRP A 53 -1.57 -10.93 8.63
N ASN A 54 -1.95 -11.25 9.87
CA ASN A 54 -1.40 -12.40 10.61
C ASN A 54 -1.81 -13.76 10.00
N GLN A 55 -2.83 -13.80 9.16
CA GLN A 55 -3.39 -15.03 8.57
C GLN A 55 -2.93 -15.25 7.13
N THR A 56 -2.06 -14.39 6.61
CA THR A 56 -1.64 -14.39 5.21
C THR A 56 -0.12 -14.30 5.07
N ASN A 57 0.40 -14.76 3.94
CA ASN A 57 1.82 -14.70 3.59
C ASN A 57 2.18 -13.41 2.83
N ASP A 58 3.47 -13.20 2.60
CA ASP A 58 4.00 -11.99 1.98
C ASP A 58 3.38 -11.68 0.59
N ALA A 59 3.18 -12.71 -0.24
CA ALA A 59 2.52 -12.53 -1.54
C ALA A 59 1.06 -12.10 -1.37
N GLN A 60 0.36 -12.68 -0.40
CA GLN A 60 -1.01 -12.30 -0.05
C GLN A 60 -1.08 -10.88 0.53
N HIS A 61 -0.06 -10.43 1.29
CA HIS A 61 0.02 -9.03 1.74
C HIS A 61 0.09 -8.06 0.57
N VAL A 62 0.88 -8.36 -0.46
CA VAL A 62 0.91 -7.59 -1.72
C VAL A 62 -0.48 -7.54 -2.37
N PHE A 63 -1.19 -8.67 -2.44
CA PHE A 63 -2.56 -8.69 -2.97
C PHE A 63 -3.55 -7.89 -2.13
N ILE A 64 -3.44 -7.92 -0.80
CA ILE A 64 -4.28 -7.15 0.11
C ILE A 64 -4.09 -5.65 -0.16
N VAL A 65 -2.85 -5.17 -0.22
CA VAL A 65 -2.56 -3.75 -0.45
C VAL A 65 -2.94 -3.32 -1.87
N ALA A 66 -2.69 -4.15 -2.89
CA ALA A 66 -3.15 -3.89 -4.25
C ALA A 66 -4.69 -3.80 -4.33
N SER A 67 -5.40 -4.66 -3.58
CA SER A 67 -6.85 -4.59 -3.46
C SER A 67 -7.31 -3.27 -2.87
N TYR A 68 -6.54 -2.67 -1.96
CA TYR A 68 -6.89 -1.36 -1.42
C TYR A 68 -6.94 -0.27 -2.49
N PHE A 69 -5.94 -0.23 -3.38
CA PHE A 69 -5.96 0.67 -4.54
C PHE A 69 -7.13 0.35 -5.48
N LYS A 70 -7.35 -0.93 -5.78
CA LYS A 70 -8.39 -1.38 -6.72
C LYS A 70 -9.80 -0.98 -6.27
N TYR A 71 -10.12 -1.17 -5.00
CA TYR A 71 -11.47 -0.98 -4.47
C TYR A 71 -11.73 0.42 -3.91
N ALA A 72 -10.70 1.20 -3.60
CA ALA A 72 -10.87 2.62 -3.24
C ALA A 72 -11.31 3.48 -4.43
N GLY A 73 -10.99 3.04 -5.66
CA GLY A 73 -11.37 3.70 -6.90
C GLY A 73 -10.46 4.86 -7.28
N ASN A 74 -10.57 5.30 -8.54
CA ASN A 74 -9.83 6.43 -9.12
C ASN A 74 -8.29 6.34 -9.05
N PHE A 75 -7.76 5.12 -8.95
CA PHE A 75 -6.36 4.81 -9.20
C PHE A 75 -6.25 4.06 -10.53
N GLY A 76 -5.19 4.36 -11.29
CA GLY A 76 -4.88 3.72 -12.56
C GLY A 76 -4.24 2.34 -12.39
N GLU A 77 -3.25 2.05 -13.23
CA GLU A 77 -2.47 0.82 -13.13
C GLU A 77 -1.78 0.71 -11.76
N ILE A 78 -1.85 -0.50 -11.17
CA ILE A 78 -1.25 -0.83 -9.90
C ILE A 78 0.03 -1.60 -10.18
N THR A 79 1.16 -1.09 -9.70
CA THR A 79 2.46 -1.74 -9.81
C THR A 79 2.88 -2.29 -8.47
N THR A 80 3.49 -3.47 -8.49
CA THR A 80 4.02 -4.15 -7.31
C THR A 80 5.48 -4.47 -7.53
N LEU A 81 6.32 -4.24 -6.53
CA LEU A 81 7.75 -4.52 -6.58
C LEU A 81 8.16 -5.29 -5.32
N ASP A 82 8.96 -6.32 -5.51
CA ASP A 82 9.76 -6.93 -4.46
C ASP A 82 11.17 -6.36 -4.54
N ILE A 83 11.56 -5.58 -3.53
CA ILE A 83 12.90 -4.98 -3.41
C ILE A 83 13.66 -5.57 -2.23
N SER A 84 13.31 -6.80 -1.82
CA SER A 84 13.94 -7.49 -0.69
C SER A 84 15.45 -7.66 -0.92
N PRO A 85 16.30 -7.13 -0.02
CA PRO A 85 17.73 -7.38 -0.10
C PRO A 85 18.01 -8.83 0.29
N ASN A 86 18.83 -9.54 -0.49
CA ASN A 86 19.23 -10.93 -0.20
C ASN A 86 18.06 -11.84 0.30
N PRO A 87 17.07 -12.14 -0.56
CA PRO A 87 15.88 -12.91 -0.16
C PRO A 87 16.21 -14.20 0.60
N GLY A 88 15.50 -14.43 1.71
CA GLY A 88 15.75 -15.57 2.62
C GLY A 88 16.89 -15.37 3.62
N ARG A 89 17.63 -14.25 3.53
CA ARG A 89 18.72 -13.90 4.47
C ARG A 89 18.51 -12.58 5.19
N SER A 90 17.67 -11.70 4.65
CA SER A 90 17.31 -10.45 5.31
C SER A 90 15.80 -10.21 5.24
N ASP A 91 15.34 -9.18 5.93
CA ASP A 91 13.93 -8.83 5.99
C ASP A 91 13.44 -8.41 4.61
N PRO A 92 12.26 -8.90 4.18
CA PRO A 92 11.75 -8.55 2.87
C PRO A 92 11.29 -7.10 2.83
N MET A 93 11.17 -6.55 1.63
CA MET A 93 10.62 -5.21 1.42
C MET A 93 9.81 -5.19 0.13
N TYR A 94 8.52 -4.89 0.26
CA TYR A 94 7.56 -4.82 -0.83
C TYR A 94 7.09 -3.39 -1.03
N ILE A 95 6.80 -3.05 -2.28
CA ILE A 95 6.17 -1.79 -2.66
C ILE A 95 4.93 -2.10 -3.49
N VAL A 96 3.81 -1.49 -3.14
CA VAL A 96 2.62 -1.41 -3.99
C VAL A 96 2.31 0.05 -4.23
N CYS A 97 2.22 0.45 -5.50
CA CYS A 97 1.96 1.82 -5.87
C CYS A 97 0.96 1.93 -7.00
N ALA A 98 0.29 3.09 -7.07
CA ALA A 98 -0.60 3.44 -8.17
C ALA A 98 -0.64 4.96 -8.32
N ARG A 99 -0.96 5.42 -9.53
CA ARG A 99 -1.22 6.84 -9.78
C ARG A 99 -2.71 7.14 -9.70
N LYS A 100 -3.07 8.32 -9.19
CA LYS A 100 -4.43 8.86 -9.33
C LYS A 100 -4.75 9.02 -10.82
N SER A 101 -5.94 8.60 -11.23
CA SER A 101 -6.38 8.78 -12.63
C SER A 101 -6.37 10.26 -13.03
N THR A 102 -6.05 10.52 -14.29
CA THR A 102 -5.98 11.87 -14.87
C THR A 102 -7.27 12.32 -15.55
N ALA A 103 -8.25 11.41 -15.67
CA ALA A 103 -9.54 11.64 -16.30
C ALA A 103 -10.45 12.53 -15.45
#